data_AF-A0A958E3I9-F1
#
_entry.id   AF-A0A958E3I9-F1
#
_cell.length_a   1.000
_cell.length_b   1.000
_cell.length_c   1.000
_cell.angle_alpha   90.00
_cell.angle_beta   90.00
_cell.angle_gamma   90.00
#
_symmetry.space_group_name_H-M   'P 1'
#
loop_
_entity.id
_entity.type
_entity.pdbx_description
1 polymer ?
#
loop_
_entity_poly.entity_id
_entity_poly.type
_entity_poly.pdbx_seq_one_letter_code
_entity_poly.pdbx_strand_id
1 'polypeptide(L)' 'MGFFDFLKDVGTNLFGGGDEAVEIKEMLTKELGDKITNLDVKFEDGAVTLSGECDSVATREKAMLLSGNIKGVEKVDADG' A
#
# COMPACT_ATOMS: atom_id res chain seq x y z
N MET A 1 0.73 -8.46 12.26
CA MET A 1 -0.36 -8.87 11.34
C MET A 1 -1.49 -7.84 11.35
N GLY A 2 -1.21 -6.61 10.92
CA GLY A 2 -2.22 -5.55 10.83
C GLY A 2 -2.88 -5.59 9.47
N PHE A 3 -4.21 -5.63 9.46
CA PHE A 3 -5.01 -5.66 8.24
C PHE A 3 -6.03 -4.52 8.29
N PHE A 4 -6.18 -3.78 7.18
CA PHE A 4 -7.17 -2.71 7.03
C PHE A 4 -8.09 -2.97 5.85
N ASP A 5 -9.40 -2.89 6.12
CA ASP A 5 -10.45 -2.85 5.09
C ASP A 5 -10.64 -1.40 4.62
N PHE A 6 -10.70 -1.25 3.31
CA PHE A 6 -10.93 0.02 2.60
C PHE A 6 -12.17 -0.10 1.71
N LEU A 7 -12.74 1.06 1.37
CA LEU A 7 -13.88 1.13 0.46
C LEU A 7 -13.37 1.20 -0.97
N LYS A 8 -13.61 0.13 -1.76
CA LYS A 8 -13.20 0.02 -3.18
C LYS A 8 -13.48 1.27 -4.01
N ASP A 9 -14.61 1.93 -3.74
CA ASP A 9 -15.11 3.03 -4.55
C ASP A 9 -14.56 4.40 -4.14
N VAL A 10 -13.84 4.48 -3.02
CA VAL A 10 -13.38 5.73 -2.42
C VAL A 10 -11.86 5.78 -2.41
N GLY A 11 -11.29 6.63 -3.25
CA GLY A 11 -9.85 6.83 -3.29
C GLY A 11 -9.41 7.61 -4.52
N THR A 12 -8.11 7.81 -4.60
CA THR A 12 -7.46 8.44 -5.76
C THR A 12 -7.45 7.44 -6.90
N ASN A 13 -7.89 7.85 -8.10
CA ASN A 13 -7.72 7.04 -9.31
C ASN A 13 -6.24 6.98 -9.65
N LEU A 14 -5.54 5.98 -9.12
CA LEU A 14 -4.15 5.72 -9.48
C LEU A 14 -4.09 4.75 -10.66
N PHE A 15 -4.95 3.72 -10.67
CA PHE A 15 -4.94 2.64 -11.65
C PHE A 15 -5.24 3.13 -13.08
N GLY A 16 -4.19 3.26 -13.89
CA GLY A 16 -4.23 3.71 -15.28
C GLY A 16 -4.14 2.59 -16.33
N GLY A 17 -4.21 1.32 -15.92
CA GLY A 17 -4.09 0.15 -16.80
C GLY A 17 -2.71 -0.51 -16.87
N GLY A 18 -1.78 -0.13 -15.98
CA GLY A 18 -0.52 -0.83 -15.73
C GLY A 18 -0.53 -1.61 -14.41
N ASP A 19 0.62 -2.12 -13.99
CA ASP A 19 0.76 -2.85 -12.71
C ASP A 19 0.46 -1.94 -11.50
N GLU A 20 -0.71 -2.14 -10.89
CA GLU A 20 -1.17 -1.41 -9.71
C GLU A 20 -0.14 -1.41 -8.57
N ALA A 21 0.51 -2.56 -8.35
CA ALA A 21 1.52 -2.75 -7.33
C ALA A 21 2.72 -1.80 -7.49
N VAL A 22 3.10 -1.50 -8.73
CA VAL A 22 4.25 -0.61 -9.02
C VAL A 22 3.90 0.83 -8.67
N GLU A 23 2.69 1.28 -9.01
CA GLU A 23 2.27 2.65 -8.71
C GLU A 23 2.11 2.88 -7.20
N ILE A 24 1.55 1.91 -6.49
CA ILE A 24 1.48 1.92 -5.03
C ILE A 24 2.89 1.97 -4.45
N LYS A 25 3.80 1.13 -4.96
CA LYS A 25 5.20 1.10 -4.53
C LYS A 25 5.91 2.44 -4.76
N GLU A 26 5.71 3.08 -5.90
CA GLU A 26 6.30 4.39 -6.19
C GLU A 26 5.77 5.47 -5.24
N MET A 27 4.45 5.49 -4.98
CA MET A 27 3.85 6.42 -4.02
C MET A 27 4.44 6.22 -2.61
N LEU A 28 4.51 4.97 -2.16
CA LEU A 28 5.08 4.62 -0.86
C LEU A 28 6.57 4.95 -0.78
N THR A 29 7.33 4.73 -1.84
CA THR A 29 8.75 5.08 -1.89
C THR A 29 8.95 6.60 -1.82
N LYS A 30 8.05 7.39 -2.44
CA LYS A 30 8.07 8.85 -2.35
C LYS A 30 7.79 9.38 -0.94
N GLU A 31 6.80 8.81 -0.25
CA GLU A 31 6.38 9.27 1.08
C GLU A 31 7.20 8.65 2.23
N LEU A 32 7.63 7.41 2.06
CA LEU A 32 8.14 6.53 3.12
C LEU A 32 9.40 5.74 2.70
N GLY A 33 9.98 5.98 1.51
CA GLY A 33 11.14 5.23 1.01
C GLY A 33 12.36 5.29 1.91
N ASP A 34 12.58 6.39 2.63
CA ASP A 34 13.64 6.52 3.63
C ASP A 34 13.37 5.74 4.93
N LYS A 35 12.16 5.20 5.11
CA LYS A 35 11.70 4.58 6.37
C LYS A 35 11.34 3.11 6.24
N ILE A 36 11.34 2.57 5.03
CA ILE A 36 11.00 1.17 4.75
C ILE A 36 12.13 0.54 3.95
N THR A 37 12.69 -0.54 4.51
CA THR A 37 13.76 -1.32 3.91
C THR A 37 13.16 -2.57 3.26
N ASN A 38 13.62 -2.90 2.05
CA ASN A 38 13.15 -4.06 1.30
C ASN A 38 11.61 -4.08 1.08
N LEU A 39 11.04 -2.92 0.75
CA LEU A 39 9.61 -2.77 0.46
C LEU A 39 9.23 -3.54 -0.82
N ASP A 40 8.41 -4.57 -0.63
CA ASP A 40 7.69 -5.29 -1.66
C ASP A 40 6.20 -4.95 -1.58
N VAL A 41 5.60 -4.77 -2.75
CA VAL A 41 4.17 -4.46 -2.87
C VAL A 41 3.59 -5.42 -3.89
N LYS A 42 2.49 -6.06 -3.52
CA LYS A 42 1.71 -6.90 -4.42
C LYS A 42 0.27 -6.42 -4.41
N PHE A 43 -0.37 -6.50 -5.56
CA PHE A 43 -1.78 -6.21 -5.71
C PHE A 43 -2.45 -7.36 -6.45
N GLU A 44 -3.45 -7.97 -5.82
CA GLU A 44 -4.22 -9.08 -6.38
C GLU A 44 -5.70 -8.89 -6.05
N ASP A 45 -6.56 -8.80 -7.07
CA ASP A 45 -8.03 -8.75 -6.91
C ASP A 45 -8.56 -7.73 -5.87
N GLY A 46 -7.96 -6.54 -5.79
CA GLY A 46 -8.37 -5.51 -4.82
C GLY A 46 -7.68 -5.61 -3.46
N ALA A 47 -6.83 -6.62 -3.25
CA ALA A 47 -6.01 -6.79 -2.06
C ALA A 47 -4.57 -6.34 -2.33
N VAL A 48 -4.10 -5.34 -1.58
CA VAL A 48 -2.71 -4.93 -1.52
C VAL A 48 -2.01 -5.71 -0.40
N THR A 49 -0.88 -6.34 -0.71
CA THR A 49 0.03 -6.92 0.29
C THR A 49 1.31 -6.11 0.32
N LEU A 50 1.63 -5.54 1.47
CA LEU A 50 2.85 -4.80 1.74
C LEU A 50 3.77 -5.71 2.56
N SER A 51 5.01 -5.89 2.09
CA SER A 51 6.05 -6.61 2.81
C SER A 51 7.27 -5.70 2.94
N GLY A 52 7.91 -5.69 4.10
CA GLY A 52 9.14 -4.91 4.30
C GLY A 52 9.38 -4.55 5.76
N GLU A 53 10.62 -4.17 6.05
CA GLU A 53 11.00 -3.71 7.39
C GLU A 53 10.78 -2.22 7.50
N CYS A 54 9.82 -1.83 8.34
CA CYS A 54 9.52 -0.44 8.64
C CYS A 54 10.14 -0.05 9.99
N ASP A 55 10.76 1.13 10.03
CA ASP A 55 11.48 1.63 11.21
C ASP A 55 10.55 1.95 12.40
N SER A 56 9.25 2.12 12.13
CA SER A 56 8.24 2.46 13.14
C SER A 56 6.84 2.05 12.71
N VAL A 57 5.99 1.75 13.70
CA VAL A 57 4.56 1.41 13.51
C VAL A 57 3.83 2.53 12.76
N ALA A 58 4.13 3.80 13.07
CA ALA A 58 3.54 4.95 12.38
C ALA A 58 3.85 4.96 10.88
N THR A 59 5.04 4.51 10.46
CA THR A 59 5.41 4.35 9.04
C THR A 59 4.56 3.26 8.39
N ARG A 60 4.38 2.13 9.06
CA ARG A 60 3.53 1.02 8.60
C ARG A 60 2.08 1.46 8.43
N GLU A 61 1.52 2.13 9.43
CA GLU A 61 0.13 2.64 9.39
C GLU A 61 -0.06 3.66 8.27
N LYS A 62 0.89 4.59 8.09
CA LYS A 62 0.88 5.50 6.95
C LYS A 62 0.91 4.76 5.61
N ALA A 63 1.77 3.75 5.47
CA ALA A 63 1.87 2.97 4.24
C ALA A 63 0.54 2.26 3.91
N MET A 64 -0.09 1.68 4.92
CA MET A 64 -1.41 1.04 4.77
C MET A 64 -2.48 2.05 4.36
N LEU A 65 -2.52 3.22 5.01
CA LEU A 65 -3.47 4.29 4.68
C LEU A 65 -3.28 4.84 3.27
N LEU A 66 -2.04 5.07 2.84
CA LEU A 66 -1.74 5.55 1.48
C LEU A 66 -2.17 4.53 0.43
N SER A 67 -1.83 3.25 0.66
CA SER A 67 -2.18 2.17 -0.26
C SER A 67 -3.69 1.97 -0.36
N GLY A 68 -4.41 2.08 0.75
CA GLY A 68 -5.87 1.93 0.77
C GLY A 68 -6.64 3.14 0.27
N ASN A 69 -6.03 4.32 0.23
CA ASN A 69 -6.62 5.54 -0.33
C ASN A 69 -6.57 5.57 -1.88
N ILE A 70 -6.39 4.41 -2.50
CA ILE A 70 -6.37 4.23 -3.95
C ILE A 70 -7.67 3.56 -4.37
N LYS A 71 -8.34 4.15 -5.36
CA LYS A 71 -9.62 3.64 -5.84
C LYS A 71 -9.41 2.27 -6.46
N GLY A 72 -10.14 1.26 -5.98
CA GLY A 72 -10.01 -0.13 -6.37
C GLY A 72 -9.34 -1.01 -5.31
N VAL A 73 -8.73 -0.42 -4.28
CA VAL A 73 -8.19 -1.16 -3.13
C VAL A 73 -9.29 -1.38 -2.10
N GLU A 74 -9.54 -2.64 -1.77
CA GLU A 74 -10.53 -3.09 -0.78
C GLU A 74 -9.85 -3.50 0.52
N LYS A 75 -8.61 -3.96 0.41
CA LYS A 75 -7.93 -4.70 1.46
C LYS A 75 -6.46 -4.33 1.40
N VAL A 76 -5.89 -3.86 2.49
CA VAL A 76 -4.43 -3.71 2.63
C VAL A 76 -3.93 -4.58 3.78
N ASP A 77 -3.11 -5.55 3.47
CA ASP A 77 -2.39 -6.38 4.43
C ASP A 77 -0.93 -5.94 4.48
N ALA A 78 -0.48 -5.55 5.66
CA ALA A 78 0.96 -5.39 5.88
C ALA A 78 1.40 -6.56 6.74
N ASP A 79 2.20 -7.47 6.17
CA ASP A 79 2.91 -8.48 6.94
C ASP A 79 4.34 -8.01 7.18
N GLY A 80 4.75 -8.10 8.43
CA GLY A 80 5.96 -7.48 8.94
C GLY A 80 6.04 -7.68 10.43
#